data_AF-A0A832FE82-F1
#
_entry.id   AF-A0A832FE82-F1
#
_cell.length_a   1.000
_cell.length_b   1.000
_cell.length_c   1.000
_cell.angle_alpha   90.00
_cell.angle_beta   90.00
_cell.angle_gamma   90.00
#
_symmetry.space_group_name_H-M   'P 1'
#
loop_
_entity.id
_entity.type
_entity.pdbx_description
1 polymer ?
#
loop_
_entity_poly.entity_id
_entity_poly.type
_entity_poly.pdbx_seq_one_letter_code
_entity_poly.pdbx_strand_id
1 'polypeptide(L)'
;MKFNAKKFKELADKDFEAAWLSGREIIEERDPNRSYPRLGYPYGEEHPLFKTVEMLRKAYVSMGFREVVNPIIVEDVHVRKQFGKEALAILDRCFYLASLPKPNVGISLERTEKIRSITGKDFDEEELRRVFHTYKKGKLDGDDLSYEVAKVLKVDDLTAIKIIDEVFPEFKELKPEPSRLTLRSHMTTGWFITLSELADKLPLPIRLFSVDRCFRKEQGEDATRLYSYFSASCVVVDENVTVDDGKAVAEALLKQFGFEKFRFKPDEKRSKYYIPGTQTEVYAFYPKLVGSKTKYSDGWVEIATFGVYSPTALAEYDIDYPVMNLGLGVERLAMILFGYDDVRKLVYPQFFGDVKLSDLEIARAIRVKEVPRSAKGFEIAKSIASTAEKNANAESPCSFLAFEGEIYGRKVRVFVEETEANSKLCGPAFANEILVHGGSVYGVPE
;
A
#
# COMPACT_ATOMS: atom_id res chain seq x y z
N MET A 1 15.81 -37.26 6.54
CA MET A 1 15.81 -37.98 7.84
C MET A 1 16.94 -37.49 8.75
N LYS A 2 16.82 -37.66 10.08
CA LYS A 2 17.96 -37.45 11.01
C LYS A 2 18.97 -38.60 10.86
N PHE A 3 20.28 -38.31 10.89
CA PHE A 3 21.33 -39.33 10.85
C PHE A 3 22.10 -39.40 12.18
N ASN A 4 22.81 -40.50 12.42
CA ASN A 4 23.61 -40.69 13.63
C ASN A 4 25.05 -40.22 13.40
N ALA A 5 25.41 -39.09 14.02
CA ALA A 5 26.72 -38.48 13.87
C ALA A 5 27.89 -39.36 14.36
N LYS A 6 27.70 -40.19 15.42
CA LYS A 6 28.76 -41.08 15.91
C LYS A 6 29.07 -42.18 14.89
N LYS A 7 28.02 -42.80 14.32
CA LYS A 7 28.17 -43.83 13.29
C LYS A 7 28.83 -43.30 12.01
N PHE A 8 28.46 -42.09 11.56
CA PHE A 8 29.09 -41.48 10.39
C PHE A 8 30.56 -41.13 10.63
N LYS A 9 30.93 -40.71 11.84
CA LYS A 9 32.34 -40.50 12.22
C LYS A 9 33.13 -41.80 12.20
N GLU A 10 32.61 -42.85 12.84
CA GLU A 10 33.25 -44.18 12.84
C GLU A 10 33.42 -44.78 11.43
N LEU A 11 32.46 -44.52 10.53
CA LEU A 11 32.52 -44.95 9.13
C LEU A 11 33.56 -44.13 8.36
N ALA A 12 33.57 -42.81 8.54
CA ALA A 12 34.51 -41.91 7.87
C ALA A 12 35.98 -42.14 8.32
N ASP A 13 36.20 -42.50 9.58
CA ASP A 13 37.53 -42.85 10.11
C ASP A 13 38.09 -44.14 9.48
N LYS A 14 37.23 -45.03 8.95
CA LYS A 14 37.61 -46.28 8.28
C LYS A 14 37.71 -46.12 6.76
N ASP A 15 36.71 -45.47 6.17
CA ASP A 15 36.60 -45.21 4.74
C ASP A 15 35.78 -43.94 4.51
N PHE A 16 36.51 -42.84 4.30
CA PHE A 16 35.90 -41.53 4.09
C PHE A 16 35.05 -41.46 2.82
N GLU A 17 35.49 -42.12 1.75
CA GLU A 17 34.79 -42.07 0.46
C GLU A 17 33.46 -42.82 0.54
N ALA A 18 33.45 -44.01 1.14
CA ALA A 18 32.23 -44.76 1.39
C ALA A 18 31.25 -43.99 2.30
N ALA A 19 31.76 -43.38 3.38
CA ALA A 19 30.94 -42.56 4.28
C ALA A 19 30.35 -41.34 3.56
N TRP A 20 31.14 -40.67 2.72
CA TRP A 20 30.70 -39.53 1.93
C TRP A 20 29.61 -39.93 0.91
N LEU A 21 29.79 -41.05 0.20
CA LEU A 21 28.81 -41.58 -0.75
C LEU A 21 27.49 -41.98 -0.07
N SER A 22 27.55 -42.61 1.12
CA SER A 22 26.36 -42.95 1.91
C SER A 22 25.60 -41.72 2.43
N GLY A 23 26.24 -40.54 2.42
CA GLY A 23 25.60 -39.28 2.79
C GLY A 23 24.38 -38.93 1.96
N ARG A 24 24.22 -39.51 0.75
CA ARG A 24 23.01 -39.33 -0.08
C ARG A 24 21.74 -39.82 0.61
N GLU A 25 21.85 -40.80 1.50
CA GLU A 25 20.72 -41.42 2.22
C GLU A 25 20.03 -40.47 3.21
N ILE A 26 20.70 -39.39 3.63
CA ILE A 26 20.13 -38.43 4.60
C ILE A 26 19.14 -37.47 3.94
N ILE A 27 19.24 -37.29 2.63
CA ILE A 27 18.38 -36.43 1.82
C ILE A 27 17.19 -37.27 1.36
N GLU A 28 15.99 -36.90 1.81
CA GLU A 28 14.77 -37.52 1.31
C GLU A 28 14.49 -37.07 -0.12
N GLU A 29 14.03 -38.02 -0.95
CA GLU A 29 13.48 -37.69 -2.25
C GLU A 29 12.25 -36.80 -2.07
N ARG A 30 12.26 -35.63 -2.73
CA ARG A 30 11.23 -34.62 -2.51
C ARG A 30 10.00 -34.93 -3.35
N ASP A 31 8.83 -34.77 -2.72
CA ASP A 31 7.55 -34.57 -3.41
C ASP A 31 7.77 -33.60 -4.60
N PRO A 32 7.32 -33.93 -5.82
CA PRO A 32 7.49 -33.07 -6.99
C PRO A 32 6.93 -31.66 -6.76
N ASN A 33 5.87 -31.50 -5.95
CA ASN A 33 5.30 -30.21 -5.58
C ASN A 33 6.12 -29.44 -4.53
N ARG A 34 7.12 -30.08 -3.90
CA ARG A 34 8.08 -29.47 -2.97
C ARG A 34 9.48 -29.31 -3.60
N SER A 35 9.56 -29.35 -4.92
CA SER A 35 10.77 -29.10 -5.70
C SER A 35 10.77 -27.70 -6.29
N TYR A 36 11.96 -27.14 -6.55
CA TYR A 36 12.08 -25.85 -7.23
C TYR A 36 11.63 -25.99 -8.71
N PRO A 37 10.92 -25.01 -9.31
CA PRO A 37 10.55 -23.67 -8.79
C PRO A 37 9.26 -23.60 -7.96
N ARG A 38 8.53 -24.73 -7.78
CA ARG A 38 7.26 -24.79 -7.03
C ARG A 38 7.43 -24.49 -5.54
N LEU A 39 8.57 -24.87 -4.97
CA LEU A 39 9.01 -24.40 -3.67
C LEU A 39 9.69 -23.03 -3.81
N GLY A 40 9.16 -22.04 -3.11
CA GLY A 40 9.77 -20.71 -2.98
C GLY A 40 9.46 -20.08 -1.64
N TYR A 41 10.22 -19.06 -1.28
CA TYR A 41 9.99 -18.27 -0.08
C TYR A 41 9.33 -16.94 -0.47
N PRO A 42 8.23 -16.54 0.18
CA PRO A 42 7.64 -15.22 -0.04
C PRO A 42 8.50 -14.14 0.64
N TYR A 43 8.45 -12.93 0.08
CA TYR A 43 8.96 -11.71 0.72
C TYR A 43 7.90 -10.61 0.61
N GLY A 44 7.93 -9.65 1.54
CA GLY A 44 7.04 -8.49 1.48
C GLY A 44 7.59 -7.42 0.53
N GLU A 45 6.71 -6.73 -0.18
CA GLU A 45 7.07 -5.65 -1.10
C GLU A 45 6.65 -4.29 -0.54
N GLU A 46 7.50 -3.28 -0.73
CA GLU A 46 7.22 -1.91 -0.32
C GLU A 46 6.42 -1.20 -1.42
N HIS A 47 5.37 -0.49 -1.03
CA HIS A 47 4.66 0.37 -1.96
C HIS A 47 5.57 1.56 -2.38
N PRO A 48 5.71 1.88 -3.68
CA PRO A 48 6.62 2.93 -4.18
C PRO A 48 6.44 4.30 -3.50
N LEU A 49 5.19 4.72 -3.25
CA LEU A 49 4.87 5.94 -2.51
C LEU A 49 5.47 5.95 -1.09
N PHE A 50 5.21 4.92 -0.28
CA PHE A 50 5.68 4.87 1.11
C PHE A 50 7.20 4.69 1.22
N LYS A 51 7.79 3.95 0.27
CA LYS A 51 9.24 3.90 0.10
C LYS A 51 9.83 5.29 -0.14
N THR A 52 9.20 6.08 -1.01
CA THR A 52 9.62 7.47 -1.28
C THR A 52 9.45 8.36 -0.04
N VAL A 53 8.34 8.21 0.70
CA VAL A 53 8.13 8.92 1.99
C VAL A 53 9.27 8.60 2.96
N GLU A 54 9.61 7.32 3.15
CA GLU A 54 10.70 6.93 4.04
C GLU A 54 12.06 7.51 3.58
N MET A 55 12.35 7.44 2.28
CA MET A 55 13.57 8.02 1.72
C MET A 55 13.64 9.54 1.97
N LEU A 56 12.53 10.26 1.81
CA LEU A 56 12.45 11.70 2.11
C LEU A 56 12.64 12.00 3.58
N ARG A 57 12.06 11.20 4.48
CA ARG A 57 12.29 11.33 5.93
C ARG A 57 13.78 11.20 6.26
N LYS A 58 14.44 10.16 5.73
CA LYS A 58 15.88 9.95 5.91
C LYS A 58 16.69 11.11 5.31
N ALA A 59 16.30 11.63 4.15
CA ALA A 59 17.00 12.72 3.48
C ALA A 59 16.90 14.07 4.23
N TYR A 60 15.76 14.37 4.86
CA TYR A 60 15.67 15.56 5.70
C TYR A 60 16.43 15.41 7.03
N VAL A 61 16.37 14.23 7.66
CA VAL A 61 17.14 13.95 8.88
C VAL A 61 18.65 14.05 8.63
N SER A 62 19.15 13.54 7.50
CA SER A 62 20.57 13.64 7.14
C SER A 62 21.05 15.09 6.94
N MET A 63 20.12 16.01 6.63
CA MET A 63 20.36 17.45 6.50
C MET A 63 20.23 18.22 7.82
N GLY A 64 19.94 17.54 8.93
CA GLY A 64 19.80 18.15 10.26
C GLY A 64 18.44 18.80 10.51
N PHE A 65 17.40 18.46 9.75
CA PHE A 65 16.04 18.88 10.05
C PHE A 65 15.41 17.95 11.09
N ARG A 66 14.61 18.51 12.01
CA ARG A 66 13.84 17.77 13.00
C ARG A 66 12.44 17.44 12.47
N GLU A 67 12.03 16.19 12.60
CA GLU A 67 10.72 15.72 12.16
C GLU A 67 9.61 16.22 13.12
N VAL A 68 8.49 16.70 12.55
CA VAL A 68 7.32 17.16 13.30
C VAL A 68 6.02 16.73 12.61
N VAL A 69 4.91 16.81 13.35
CA VAL A 69 3.55 16.59 12.84
C VAL A 69 2.77 17.89 12.96
N ASN A 70 2.33 18.42 11.82
CA ASN A 70 1.54 19.65 11.76
C ASN A 70 0.03 19.34 11.82
N PRO A 71 -0.82 20.25 12.30
CA PRO A 71 -2.27 20.10 12.26
C PRO A 71 -2.77 19.82 10.83
N ILE A 72 -3.64 18.82 10.67
CA ILE A 72 -4.28 18.45 9.38
C ILE A 72 -5.64 19.14 9.24
N ILE A 73 -6.47 18.99 10.28
CA ILE A 73 -7.78 19.63 10.38
C ILE A 73 -7.58 20.98 11.05
N VAL A 74 -8.01 22.04 10.38
CA VAL A 74 -7.81 23.43 10.81
C VAL A 74 -9.06 24.24 10.50
N GLU A 75 -9.36 25.24 11.33
CA GLU A 75 -10.41 26.21 11.01
C GLU A 75 -10.05 27.06 9.79
N ASP A 76 -11.06 27.41 8.98
CA ASP A 76 -10.88 28.22 7.77
C ASP A 76 -10.32 29.64 8.06
N VAL A 77 -10.40 30.10 9.31
CA VAL A 77 -9.81 31.36 9.79
C VAL A 77 -8.30 31.38 9.58
N HIS A 78 -7.62 30.23 9.68
CA HIS A 78 -6.17 30.16 9.48
C HIS A 78 -5.78 30.49 8.03
N VAL A 79 -6.58 30.03 7.06
CA VAL A 79 -6.38 30.37 5.65
C VAL A 79 -6.64 31.87 5.43
N ARG A 80 -7.63 32.45 6.11
CA ARG A 80 -7.92 33.89 6.05
C ARG A 80 -6.78 34.74 6.60
N LYS A 81 -6.21 34.35 7.75
CA LYS A 81 -5.02 34.99 8.33
C LYS A 81 -3.82 34.94 7.38
N GLN A 82 -3.58 33.81 6.73
CA GLN A 82 -2.41 33.60 5.87
C GLN A 82 -2.50 34.28 4.50
N PHE A 83 -3.69 34.35 3.91
CA PHE A 83 -3.90 34.81 2.52
C PHE A 83 -4.65 36.15 2.41
N GLY A 84 -5.17 36.68 3.52
CA GLY A 84 -5.97 37.90 3.53
C GLY A 84 -7.17 37.82 2.56
N LYS A 85 -7.27 38.78 1.63
CA LYS A 85 -8.37 38.83 0.65
C LYS A 85 -8.34 37.69 -0.38
N GLU A 86 -7.18 37.09 -0.64
CA GLU A 86 -7.04 35.96 -1.58
C GLU A 86 -7.60 34.65 -0.99
N ALA A 87 -7.84 34.60 0.32
CA ALA A 87 -8.28 33.38 1.01
C ALA A 87 -9.54 32.75 0.41
N LEU A 88 -10.46 33.54 -0.17
CA LEU A 88 -11.68 33.01 -0.80
C LEU A 88 -11.38 32.07 -1.97
N ALA A 89 -10.39 32.41 -2.81
CA ALA A 89 -9.97 31.55 -3.92
C ALA A 89 -9.27 30.28 -3.43
N ILE A 90 -8.58 30.36 -2.29
CA ILE A 90 -7.89 29.22 -1.68
C ILE A 90 -8.87 28.29 -0.97
N LEU A 91 -9.91 28.83 -0.33
CA LEU A 91 -10.93 28.05 0.37
C LEU A 91 -11.84 27.30 -0.60
N ASP A 92 -12.05 27.80 -1.82
CA ASP A 92 -12.82 27.11 -2.87
C ASP A 92 -12.23 25.74 -3.25
N ARG A 93 -10.89 25.62 -3.18
CA ARG A 93 -10.16 24.37 -3.43
C ARG A 93 -9.90 23.52 -2.18
N CYS A 94 -10.44 23.91 -1.02
CA CYS A 94 -10.34 23.14 0.23
C CYS A 94 -11.59 22.28 0.44
N PHE A 95 -11.43 21.16 1.16
CA PHE A 95 -12.56 20.38 1.66
C PHE A 95 -12.98 20.89 3.04
N TYR A 96 -14.26 21.18 3.21
CA TYR A 96 -14.87 21.44 4.51
C TYR A 96 -15.38 20.14 5.12
N LEU A 97 -15.25 20.00 6.44
CA LEU A 97 -15.76 18.85 7.17
C LEU A 97 -17.23 19.07 7.52
N ALA A 98 -18.04 18.07 7.21
CA ALA A 98 -19.45 18.03 7.55
C ALA A 98 -19.74 16.76 8.38
N SER A 99 -20.65 16.87 9.34
CA SER A 99 -21.08 15.76 10.18
C SER A 99 -22.59 15.64 10.17
N LEU A 100 -23.12 14.42 10.33
CA LEU A 100 -24.54 14.23 10.51
C LEU A 100 -24.94 14.75 11.90
N PRO A 101 -25.97 15.61 12.02
CA PRO A 101 -26.51 15.99 13.31
C PRO A 101 -27.19 14.77 13.96
N LYS A 102 -27.32 14.79 15.30
CA LYS A 102 -28.09 13.76 16.00
C LYS A 102 -29.60 14.00 15.77
N PRO A 103 -30.37 12.99 15.38
CA PRO A 103 -31.79 13.15 15.06
C PRO A 103 -32.58 13.52 16.31
N ASN A 104 -33.59 14.36 16.13
CA ASN A 104 -34.51 14.71 17.20
C ASN A 104 -35.71 13.77 17.18
N VAL A 105 -35.59 12.62 17.85
CA VAL A 105 -36.65 11.61 17.88
C VAL A 105 -37.49 11.72 19.14
N GLY A 106 -38.82 11.77 18.95
CA GLY A 106 -39.81 11.64 20.02
C GLY A 106 -40.42 10.23 20.06
N ILE A 107 -40.96 9.84 21.22
CA ILE A 107 -41.72 8.60 21.39
C ILE A 107 -43.20 8.97 21.54
N SER A 108 -43.91 8.98 20.41
CA SER A 108 -45.37 9.17 20.34
C SER A 108 -46.12 7.85 20.54
N LEU A 109 -47.41 7.92 20.84
CA LEU A 109 -48.27 6.74 21.00
C LEU A 109 -48.26 5.84 19.76
N GLU A 110 -48.33 6.42 18.56
CA GLU A 110 -48.24 5.67 17.30
C GLU A 110 -46.93 4.88 17.16
N ARG A 111 -45.80 5.46 17.60
CA ARG A 111 -44.49 4.78 17.58
C ARG A 111 -44.45 3.65 18.58
N THR A 112 -44.99 3.85 19.78
CA THR A 112 -45.06 2.77 20.79
C THR A 112 -45.91 1.60 20.32
N GLU A 113 -47.03 1.86 19.64
CA GLU A 113 -47.88 0.83 19.06
C GLU A 113 -47.17 0.05 17.95
N LYS A 114 -46.45 0.75 17.07
CA LYS A 114 -45.61 0.12 16.04
C LYS A 114 -44.48 -0.73 16.62
N ILE A 115 -43.84 -0.27 17.70
CA ILE A 115 -42.80 -1.06 18.38
C ILE A 115 -43.42 -2.31 19.01
N ARG A 116 -44.57 -2.18 19.69
CA ARG A 116 -45.29 -3.34 20.26
C ARG A 116 -45.72 -4.35 19.19
N SER A 117 -46.16 -3.89 18.02
CA SER A 117 -46.55 -4.78 16.93
C SER A 117 -45.37 -5.54 16.31
N ILE A 118 -44.18 -4.92 16.26
CA ILE A 118 -42.94 -5.55 15.76
C ILE A 118 -42.35 -6.52 16.79
N THR A 119 -42.30 -6.13 18.07
CA THR A 119 -41.63 -6.89 19.14
C THR A 119 -42.51 -7.98 19.75
N GLY A 120 -43.84 -7.83 19.69
CA GLY A 120 -44.79 -8.69 20.40
C GLY A 120 -44.68 -8.62 21.93
N LYS A 121 -43.96 -7.62 22.47
CA LYS A 121 -43.66 -7.45 23.89
C LYS A 121 -43.96 -6.04 24.35
N ASP A 122 -44.22 -5.90 25.64
CA ASP A 122 -44.25 -4.59 26.29
C ASP A 122 -42.85 -4.19 26.77
N PHE A 123 -42.58 -2.89 26.84
CA PHE A 123 -41.28 -2.32 27.17
C PHE A 123 -41.42 -1.03 27.97
N ASP A 124 -40.33 -0.60 28.61
CA ASP A 124 -40.30 0.65 29.36
C ASP A 124 -40.09 1.84 28.40
N GLU A 125 -41.16 2.61 28.19
CA GLU A 125 -41.15 3.80 27.33
C GLU A 125 -40.22 4.91 27.87
N GLU A 126 -40.06 5.03 29.19
CA GLU A 126 -39.18 6.04 29.80
C GLU A 126 -37.71 5.68 29.59
N GLU A 127 -37.35 4.40 29.73
CA GLU A 127 -35.98 3.94 29.43
C GLU A 127 -35.63 4.17 27.96
N LEU A 128 -36.54 3.86 27.03
CA LEU A 128 -36.30 4.09 25.61
C LEU A 128 -36.15 5.58 25.29
N ARG A 129 -36.97 6.45 25.91
CA ARG A 129 -36.80 7.91 25.81
C ARG A 129 -35.45 8.36 26.34
N ARG A 130 -34.98 7.77 27.45
CA ARG A 130 -33.67 8.08 28.04
C ARG A 130 -32.53 7.68 27.11
N VAL A 131 -32.60 6.53 26.44
CA VAL A 131 -31.60 6.10 25.45
C VAL A 131 -31.50 7.13 24.33
N PHE A 132 -32.62 7.49 23.68
CA PHE A 132 -32.62 8.47 22.60
C PHE A 132 -32.19 9.88 23.04
N HIS A 133 -32.55 10.30 24.25
CA HIS A 133 -32.09 11.57 24.80
C HIS A 133 -30.58 11.58 25.07
N THR A 134 -30.04 10.47 25.55
CA THR A 134 -28.60 10.30 25.77
C THR A 134 -27.83 10.32 24.45
N TYR A 135 -28.38 9.66 23.43
CA TYR A 135 -27.88 9.69 22.05
C TYR A 135 -27.88 11.11 21.46
N LYS A 136 -28.97 11.86 21.63
CA LYS A 136 -29.07 13.26 21.20
C LYS A 136 -28.03 14.16 21.88
N LYS A 137 -27.71 13.89 23.14
CA LYS A 137 -26.67 14.63 23.89
C LYS A 137 -25.24 14.22 23.53
N GLY A 138 -25.05 13.29 22.60
CA GLY A 138 -23.73 12.81 22.20
C GLY A 138 -23.00 12.02 23.29
N LYS A 139 -23.74 11.48 24.27
CA LYS A 139 -23.19 10.62 25.33
C LYS A 139 -23.23 9.13 24.97
N LEU A 140 -23.82 8.80 23.81
CA LEU A 140 -23.92 7.46 23.27
C LEU A 140 -23.46 7.51 21.81
N ASP A 141 -22.58 6.59 21.45
CA ASP A 141 -22.05 6.48 20.09
C ASP A 141 -23.09 5.85 19.15
N GLY A 142 -22.87 6.01 17.84
CA GLY A 142 -23.76 5.44 16.82
C GLY A 142 -23.82 3.91 16.89
N ASP A 143 -22.66 3.30 17.15
CA ASP A 143 -22.48 1.85 17.16
C ASP A 143 -23.20 1.18 18.35
N ASP A 144 -23.36 1.92 19.46
CA ASP A 144 -24.02 1.42 20.67
C ASP A 144 -25.53 1.65 20.68
N LEU A 145 -26.06 2.44 19.74
CA LEU A 145 -27.48 2.81 19.73
C LEU A 145 -28.38 1.59 19.55
N SER A 146 -28.07 0.72 18.58
CA SER A 146 -28.85 -0.50 18.33
C SER A 146 -28.83 -1.44 19.53
N TYR A 147 -27.68 -1.58 20.18
CA TYR A 147 -27.49 -2.41 21.37
C TYR A 147 -28.31 -1.91 22.57
N GLU A 148 -28.25 -0.61 22.87
CA GLU A 148 -29.02 -0.03 23.98
C GLU A 148 -30.53 -0.09 23.71
N VAL A 149 -30.96 0.09 22.45
CA VAL A 149 -32.36 -0.11 22.05
C VAL A 149 -32.77 -1.58 22.20
N ALA A 150 -31.95 -2.53 21.77
CA ALA A 150 -32.20 -3.97 21.90
C ALA A 150 -32.36 -4.38 23.38
N LYS A 151 -31.51 -3.85 24.25
CA LYS A 151 -31.53 -4.10 25.69
C LYS A 151 -32.80 -3.60 26.36
N VAL A 152 -33.23 -2.36 26.07
CA VAL A 152 -34.48 -1.80 26.63
C VAL A 152 -35.70 -2.57 26.11
N LEU A 153 -35.71 -2.92 24.83
CA LEU A 153 -36.82 -3.63 24.20
C LEU A 153 -36.80 -5.15 24.46
N LYS A 154 -35.73 -5.68 25.07
CA LYS A 154 -35.51 -7.12 25.32
C LYS A 154 -35.68 -7.96 24.05
N VAL A 155 -35.09 -7.46 22.96
CA VAL A 155 -35.05 -8.10 21.64
C VAL A 155 -33.59 -8.29 21.21
N ASP A 156 -33.39 -9.01 20.12
CA ASP A 156 -32.08 -9.10 19.46
C ASP A 156 -31.77 -7.83 18.65
N ASP A 157 -30.49 -7.64 18.32
CA ASP A 157 -30.01 -6.45 17.62
C ASP A 157 -30.63 -6.27 16.22
N LEU A 158 -30.97 -7.35 15.51
CA LEU A 158 -31.60 -7.24 14.19
C LEU A 158 -33.01 -6.67 14.30
N THR A 159 -33.75 -7.11 15.31
CA THR A 159 -35.07 -6.57 15.62
C THR A 159 -34.97 -5.09 16.04
N ALA A 160 -33.96 -4.71 16.83
CA ALA A 160 -33.74 -3.31 17.20
C ALA A 160 -33.40 -2.43 15.99
N ILE A 161 -32.56 -2.90 15.07
CA ILE A 161 -32.24 -2.20 13.81
C ILE A 161 -33.50 -2.03 12.97
N LYS A 162 -34.32 -3.08 12.83
CA LYS A 162 -35.59 -3.01 12.11
C LYS A 162 -36.52 -1.95 12.70
N ILE A 163 -36.57 -1.86 14.02
CA ILE A 163 -37.36 -0.84 14.72
C ILE A 163 -36.82 0.56 14.45
N ILE A 164 -35.51 0.77 14.51
CA ILE A 164 -34.89 2.05 14.15
C ILE A 164 -35.26 2.43 12.70
N ASP A 165 -35.21 1.48 11.77
CA ASP A 165 -35.47 1.67 10.35
C ASP A 165 -36.93 1.99 10.00
N GLU A 166 -37.89 1.28 10.61
CA GLU A 166 -39.32 1.36 10.31
C GLU A 166 -40.06 2.40 11.17
N VAL A 167 -39.63 2.62 12.41
CA VAL A 167 -40.33 3.47 13.39
C VAL A 167 -39.76 4.88 13.43
N PHE A 168 -38.47 5.05 13.13
CA PHE A 168 -37.75 6.33 13.23
C PHE A 168 -37.12 6.73 11.89
N PRO A 169 -37.92 7.11 10.87
CA PRO A 169 -37.42 7.51 9.55
C PRO A 169 -36.48 8.72 9.60
N GLU A 170 -36.50 9.53 10.66
CA GLU A 170 -35.62 10.69 10.84
C GLU A 170 -34.13 10.34 10.75
N PHE A 171 -33.75 9.10 11.09
CA PHE A 171 -32.37 8.63 10.93
C PHE A 171 -31.93 8.56 9.47
N LYS A 172 -32.85 8.29 8.53
CA LYS A 172 -32.60 8.25 7.08
C LYS A 172 -32.58 9.63 6.44
N GLU A 173 -33.28 10.59 7.04
CA GLU A 173 -33.41 11.96 6.52
C GLU A 173 -32.25 12.88 6.92
N LEU A 174 -31.34 12.42 7.78
CA LEU A 174 -30.19 13.20 8.23
C LEU A 174 -29.33 13.64 7.04
N LYS A 175 -29.04 14.93 6.99
CA LYS A 175 -28.13 15.53 6.00
C LYS A 175 -26.88 16.04 6.71
N PRO A 176 -25.70 15.90 6.10
CA PRO A 176 -24.47 16.38 6.70
C PRO A 176 -24.48 17.91 6.77
N GLU A 177 -24.22 18.45 7.96
CA GLU A 177 -24.12 19.88 8.20
C GLU A 177 -22.64 20.30 8.15
N PRO A 178 -22.24 21.22 7.26
CA PRO A 178 -20.86 21.66 7.15
C PRO A 178 -20.46 22.52 8.35
N SER A 179 -19.25 22.30 8.84
CA SER A 179 -18.60 23.10 9.88
C SER A 179 -17.68 24.16 9.26
N ARG A 180 -16.97 24.92 10.10
CA ARG A 180 -15.86 25.79 9.66
C ARG A 180 -14.51 25.07 9.59
N LEU A 181 -14.46 23.79 9.95
CA LEU A 181 -13.26 22.98 9.88
C LEU A 181 -12.98 22.57 8.45
N THR A 182 -11.70 22.64 8.08
CA THR A 182 -11.20 22.32 6.76
C THR A 182 -10.03 21.35 6.85
N LEU A 183 -9.81 20.61 5.77
CA LEU A 183 -8.57 19.87 5.56
C LEU A 183 -7.54 20.78 4.89
N ARG A 184 -6.30 20.81 5.42
CA ARG A 184 -5.23 21.63 4.84
C ARG A 184 -4.99 21.27 3.36
N SER A 185 -4.89 22.29 2.51
CA SER A 185 -4.58 22.11 1.09
C SER A 185 -3.10 21.96 0.79
N HIS A 186 -2.24 22.33 1.74
CA HIS A 186 -0.79 22.24 1.71
C HIS A 186 -0.25 22.38 3.14
N MET A 187 1.01 21.97 3.39
CA MET A 187 1.59 21.91 4.74
C MET A 187 1.64 23.28 5.44
N THR A 188 1.81 24.35 4.67
CA THR A 188 1.90 25.75 5.14
C THR A 188 0.80 26.13 6.12
N THR A 189 -0.44 25.70 5.90
CA THR A 189 -1.52 26.06 6.82
C THR A 189 -1.27 25.57 8.24
N GLY A 190 -0.70 24.38 8.38
CA GLY A 190 -0.28 23.84 9.67
C GLY A 190 1.05 24.41 10.17
N TRP A 191 1.97 24.80 9.29
CA TRP A 191 3.27 25.37 9.69
C TRP A 191 3.13 26.62 10.55
N PHE A 192 2.25 27.56 10.19
CA PHE A 192 2.05 28.78 11.00
C PHE A 192 1.57 28.46 12.42
N ILE A 193 0.66 27.49 12.58
CA ILE A 193 0.14 27.07 13.91
C ILE A 193 1.23 26.40 14.73
N THR A 194 2.03 25.53 14.11
CA THR A 194 3.15 24.86 14.78
C THR A 194 4.22 25.87 15.18
N LEU A 195 4.56 26.81 14.30
CA LEU A 195 5.61 27.80 14.54
C LEU A 195 5.20 28.86 15.55
N SER A 196 3.92 29.23 15.64
CA SER A 196 3.45 30.17 16.67
C SER A 196 3.72 29.66 18.09
N GLU A 197 3.85 28.35 18.26
CA GLU A 197 4.16 27.74 19.55
C GLU A 197 5.65 27.46 19.78
N LEU A 198 6.50 27.66 18.77
CA LEU A 198 7.90 27.21 18.80
C LEU A 198 8.93 28.28 18.45
N ALA A 199 8.58 29.29 17.65
CA ALA A 199 9.53 30.19 17.01
C ALA A 199 10.39 30.98 18.01
N ASP A 200 9.83 31.33 19.17
CA ASP A 200 10.48 32.09 20.25
C ASP A 200 10.99 31.19 21.40
N LYS A 201 10.64 29.90 21.42
CA LYS A 201 10.97 28.96 22.51
C LYS A 201 12.19 28.09 22.22
N LEU A 202 12.65 28.05 20.97
CA LEU A 202 13.76 27.21 20.54
C LEU A 202 14.95 28.07 20.05
N PRO A 203 16.19 27.60 20.23
CA PRO A 203 17.35 28.30 19.70
C PRO A 203 17.33 28.29 18.17
N LEU A 204 17.64 29.45 17.58
CA LEU A 204 17.84 29.59 16.14
C LEU A 204 19.19 29.01 15.69
N PRO A 205 19.31 28.52 14.45
CA PRO A 205 18.23 28.34 13.47
C PRO A 205 17.34 27.13 13.80
N ILE A 206 16.03 27.28 13.61
CA ILE A 206 15.07 26.18 13.73
C ILE A 206 14.86 25.55 12.35
N ARG A 207 15.11 24.25 12.24
CA ARG A 207 14.94 23.47 11.00
C ARG A 207 13.97 22.33 11.22
N LEU A 208 12.75 22.45 10.70
CA LEU A 208 11.69 21.43 10.88
C LEU A 208 11.24 20.88 9.54
N PHE A 209 10.84 19.61 9.51
CA PHE A 209 10.22 19.00 8.34
C PHE A 209 9.05 18.09 8.72
N SER A 210 8.16 17.89 7.75
CA SER A 210 7.04 16.95 7.86
C SER A 210 6.73 16.39 6.48
N VAL A 211 6.52 15.07 6.40
CA VAL A 211 6.08 14.38 5.19
C VAL A 211 4.72 13.75 5.47
N ASP A 212 3.66 14.43 5.07
CA ASP A 212 2.31 14.04 5.47
C ASP A 212 1.24 14.50 4.46
N ARG A 213 0.02 13.98 4.61
CA ARG A 213 -1.09 14.18 3.68
C ARG A 213 -1.61 15.62 3.68
N CYS A 214 -2.03 16.04 2.51
CA CYS A 214 -2.76 17.27 2.22
C CYS A 214 -3.92 16.94 1.27
N PHE A 215 -4.93 17.81 1.24
CA PHE A 215 -6.17 17.55 0.52
C PHE A 215 -6.56 18.76 -0.33
N ARG A 216 -6.71 18.57 -1.64
CA ARG A 216 -7.03 19.66 -2.56
C ARG A 216 -8.11 19.23 -3.52
N LYS A 217 -9.20 19.99 -3.53
CA LYS A 217 -10.27 19.83 -4.50
C LYS A 217 -9.80 20.39 -5.83
N GLU A 218 -9.42 19.48 -6.72
CA GLU A 218 -9.16 19.77 -8.13
C GLU A 218 -10.46 19.60 -8.94
N GLN A 219 -10.48 20.06 -10.18
CA GLN A 219 -11.63 19.85 -11.09
C GLN A 219 -11.91 18.36 -11.38
N GLY A 220 -10.97 17.48 -11.03
CA GLY A 220 -11.10 16.03 -11.01
C GLY A 220 -9.76 15.36 -10.66
N GLU A 221 -9.77 14.04 -10.48
CA GLU A 221 -8.53 13.24 -10.39
C GLU A 221 -8.09 12.82 -11.80
N ASP A 222 -6.81 13.04 -12.11
CA ASP A 222 -6.21 12.74 -13.41
C ASP A 222 -4.81 12.11 -13.25
N ALA A 223 -4.09 11.93 -14.36
CA ALA A 223 -2.75 11.33 -14.34
C ALA A 223 -1.71 12.11 -13.51
N THR A 224 -2.03 13.34 -13.10
CA THR A 224 -1.14 14.27 -12.38
C THR A 224 -1.72 14.81 -11.07
N ARG A 225 -3.00 14.57 -10.78
CA ARG A 225 -3.73 15.19 -9.65
C ARG A 225 -4.61 14.16 -8.94
N LEU A 226 -4.55 14.18 -7.61
CA LEU A 226 -5.40 13.40 -6.70
C LEU A 226 -6.04 14.33 -5.68
N TYR A 227 -7.16 13.92 -5.08
CA TYR A 227 -7.79 14.68 -4.00
C TYR A 227 -6.97 14.69 -2.71
N SER A 228 -6.21 13.63 -2.45
CA SER A 228 -5.24 13.55 -1.36
C SER A 228 -3.85 13.28 -1.93
N TYR A 229 -2.86 14.02 -1.44
CA TYR A 229 -1.47 13.88 -1.85
C TYR A 229 -0.55 14.06 -0.64
N PHE A 230 0.69 13.58 -0.73
CA PHE A 230 1.71 13.81 0.28
C PHE A 230 2.56 15.03 -0.07
N SER A 231 2.72 15.91 0.91
CA SER A 231 3.67 17.01 0.84
C SER A 231 4.86 16.72 1.74
N ALA A 232 6.04 16.67 1.14
CA ALA A 232 7.31 16.65 1.85
C ALA A 232 7.78 18.09 2.00
N SER A 233 7.44 18.70 3.13
CA SER A 233 7.66 20.12 3.37
C SER A 233 8.59 20.35 4.54
N CYS A 234 9.33 21.46 4.50
CA CYS A 234 10.18 21.90 5.59
C CYS A 234 10.10 23.41 5.77
N VAL A 235 10.52 23.86 6.96
CA VAL A 235 10.70 25.27 7.30
C VAL A 235 12.07 25.50 7.92
N VAL A 236 12.66 26.65 7.61
CA VAL A 236 13.88 27.16 8.25
C VAL A 236 13.54 28.53 8.83
N VAL A 237 13.68 28.67 10.14
CA VAL A 237 13.52 29.93 10.88
C VAL A 237 14.89 30.39 11.33
N ASP A 238 15.26 31.62 11.00
CA ASP A 238 16.53 32.24 11.40
C ASP A 238 16.39 33.76 11.29
N GLU A 239 17.34 34.53 11.82
CA GLU A 239 17.32 36.00 11.73
C GLU A 239 17.60 36.52 10.31
N ASN A 240 18.34 35.75 9.51
CA ASN A 240 18.88 36.17 8.21
C ASN A 240 18.51 35.21 7.07
N VAL A 241 17.23 34.85 6.97
CA VAL A 241 16.74 33.94 5.92
C VAL A 241 16.56 34.66 4.58
N THR A 242 17.04 34.02 3.51
CA THR A 242 16.92 34.51 2.12
C THR A 242 16.38 33.42 1.18
N VAL A 243 16.20 33.78 -0.09
CA VAL A 243 15.86 32.82 -1.15
C VAL A 243 16.97 31.79 -1.36
N ASP A 244 18.23 32.13 -1.06
CA ASP A 244 19.36 31.23 -1.27
C ASP A 244 19.35 30.05 -0.27
N ASP A 245 18.79 30.21 0.92
CA ASP A 245 18.54 29.11 1.86
C ASP A 245 17.59 28.07 1.23
N GLY A 246 16.54 28.53 0.56
CA GLY A 246 15.61 27.66 -0.16
C GLY A 246 16.26 26.91 -1.31
N LYS A 247 17.18 27.56 -2.06
CA LYS A 247 17.97 26.91 -3.11
C LYS A 247 18.91 25.85 -2.55
N ALA A 248 19.62 26.18 -1.47
CA ALA A 248 20.57 25.28 -0.82
C ALA A 248 19.86 24.03 -0.26
N VAL A 249 18.70 24.21 0.38
CA VAL A 249 17.88 23.09 0.86
C VAL A 249 17.35 22.25 -0.29
N ALA A 250 16.85 22.88 -1.36
CA ALA A 250 16.37 22.14 -2.55
C ALA A 250 17.48 21.28 -3.18
N GLU A 251 18.66 21.86 -3.40
CA GLU A 251 19.82 21.16 -3.96
C GLU A 251 20.28 20.01 -3.06
N ALA A 252 20.48 20.26 -1.77
CA ALA A 252 20.93 19.25 -0.81
C ALA A 252 19.93 18.10 -0.66
N LEU A 253 18.63 18.38 -0.72
CA LEU A 253 17.59 17.36 -0.68
C LEU A 253 17.59 16.52 -1.96
N LEU A 254 17.49 17.17 -3.12
CA LEU A 254 17.30 16.48 -4.40
C LEU A 254 18.55 15.72 -4.88
N LYS A 255 19.75 16.17 -4.53
CA LYS A 255 20.99 15.43 -4.83
C LYS A 255 20.99 14.01 -4.25
N GLN A 256 20.37 13.81 -3.10
CA GLN A 256 20.25 12.48 -2.47
C GLN A 256 19.39 11.50 -3.28
N PHE A 257 18.60 12.00 -4.23
CA PHE A 257 17.74 11.20 -5.13
C PHE A 257 18.32 11.08 -6.55
N GLY A 258 19.55 11.56 -6.78
CA GLY A 258 20.22 11.46 -8.07
C GLY A 258 19.92 12.60 -9.06
N PHE A 259 19.35 13.72 -8.60
CA PHE A 259 19.25 14.93 -9.41
C PHE A 259 20.59 15.67 -9.44
N GLU A 260 21.00 16.16 -10.60
CA GLU A 260 22.37 16.66 -10.80
C GLU A 260 22.44 18.17 -11.06
N LYS A 261 21.40 18.75 -11.68
CA LYS A 261 21.39 20.16 -12.11
C LYS A 261 20.09 20.82 -11.69
N PHE A 262 20.16 22.08 -11.31
CA PHE A 262 19.04 22.83 -10.75
C PHE A 262 18.87 24.16 -11.48
N ARG A 263 17.61 24.54 -11.70
CA ARG A 263 17.19 25.84 -12.24
C ARG A 263 16.07 26.38 -11.38
N PHE A 264 16.20 27.62 -10.97
CA PHE A 264 15.25 28.30 -10.11
C PHE A 264 14.57 29.39 -10.92
N LYS A 265 13.24 29.38 -10.97
CA LYS A 265 12.45 30.37 -11.69
C LYS A 265 11.47 31.05 -10.73
N PRO A 266 11.29 32.37 -10.79
CA PRO A 266 10.22 33.04 -10.05
C PRO A 266 8.86 32.46 -10.44
N ASP A 267 8.01 32.20 -9.45
CA ASP A 267 6.62 31.76 -9.68
C ASP A 267 5.74 32.97 -10.05
N GLU A 268 4.94 32.83 -11.10
CA GLU A 268 4.02 33.87 -11.56
C GLU A 268 2.84 34.10 -10.61
N LYS A 269 2.46 33.09 -9.80
CA LYS A 269 1.30 33.16 -8.90
C LYS A 269 1.46 34.20 -7.80
N ARG A 270 2.69 34.48 -7.35
CA ARG A 270 3.03 35.50 -6.33
C ARG A 270 2.04 35.51 -5.15
N SER A 271 1.84 34.34 -4.55
CA SER A 271 0.87 34.09 -3.50
C SER A 271 1.12 34.98 -2.28
N LYS A 272 0.04 35.49 -1.66
CA LYS A 272 0.14 36.53 -0.63
C LYS A 272 0.79 36.12 0.69
N TYR A 273 0.87 34.81 0.96
CA TYR A 273 1.56 34.29 2.15
C TYR A 273 3.09 34.28 2.00
N TYR A 274 3.65 34.57 0.82
CA TYR A 274 5.08 34.75 0.60
C TYR A 274 5.44 36.22 0.40
N ILE A 275 6.66 36.60 0.78
CA ILE A 275 7.24 37.91 0.46
C ILE A 275 7.30 38.07 -1.07
N PRO A 276 6.85 39.21 -1.63
CA PRO A 276 6.93 39.46 -3.06
C PRO A 276 8.33 39.22 -3.62
N GLY A 277 8.42 38.44 -4.70
CA GLY A 277 9.69 38.11 -5.36
C GLY A 277 10.47 36.93 -4.75
N THR A 278 9.98 36.31 -3.66
CA THR A 278 10.66 35.16 -3.04
C THR A 278 10.12 33.81 -3.48
N GLN A 279 8.86 33.73 -3.93
CA GLN A 279 8.25 32.49 -4.40
C GLN A 279 8.96 31.98 -5.66
N THR A 280 9.52 30.78 -5.57
CA THR A 280 10.43 30.20 -6.56
C THR A 280 10.06 28.76 -6.86
N GLU A 281 9.87 28.46 -8.16
CA GLU A 281 9.75 27.10 -8.68
C GLU A 281 11.14 26.47 -8.86
N VAL A 282 11.26 25.20 -8.45
CA VAL A 282 12.50 24.41 -8.57
C VAL A 282 12.36 23.42 -9.70
N TYR A 283 13.14 23.62 -10.76
CA TYR A 283 13.33 22.68 -11.84
C TYR A 283 14.62 21.91 -11.63
N ALA A 284 14.57 20.59 -11.67
CA ALA A 284 15.72 19.74 -11.48
C ALA A 284 15.89 18.76 -12.65
N PHE A 285 17.14 18.46 -13.00
CA PHE A 285 17.49 17.52 -14.04
C PHE A 285 17.74 16.13 -13.46
N TYR A 286 17.06 15.12 -14.01
CA TYR A 286 17.26 13.71 -13.64
C TYR A 286 17.68 12.89 -14.86
N PRO A 287 18.87 12.26 -14.86
CA PRO A 287 19.40 11.55 -16.03
C PRO A 287 18.46 10.49 -16.62
N LYS A 288 17.69 9.77 -15.79
CA LYS A 288 16.80 8.70 -16.27
C LYS A 288 15.56 9.19 -17.02
N LEU A 289 15.27 10.50 -16.98
CA LEU A 289 14.15 11.08 -17.75
C LEU A 289 14.55 11.41 -19.20
N VAL A 290 15.86 11.49 -19.49
CA VAL A 290 16.35 11.81 -20.83
C VAL A 290 15.93 10.71 -21.82
N GLY A 291 15.25 11.10 -22.89
CA GLY A 291 14.70 10.17 -23.89
C GLY A 291 13.47 9.39 -23.42
N SER A 292 12.88 9.74 -22.27
CA SER A 292 11.61 9.16 -21.83
C SER A 292 10.46 9.52 -22.77
N LYS A 293 9.42 8.68 -22.81
CA LYS A 293 8.18 8.95 -23.57
C LYS A 293 7.27 10.00 -22.92
N THR A 294 7.70 10.58 -21.80
CA THR A 294 6.95 11.59 -21.06
C THR A 294 7.23 12.98 -21.63
N LYS A 295 6.53 14.00 -21.12
CA LYS A 295 6.84 15.41 -21.43
C LYS A 295 8.21 15.88 -20.91
N TYR A 296 8.91 15.06 -20.14
CA TYR A 296 10.21 15.34 -19.52
C TYR A 296 11.37 14.69 -20.28
N SER A 297 11.23 14.50 -21.60
CA SER A 297 12.24 13.84 -22.44
C SER A 297 13.59 14.59 -22.49
N ASP A 298 13.61 15.87 -22.15
CA ASP A 298 14.81 16.71 -21.99
C ASP A 298 15.50 16.54 -20.62
N GLY A 299 14.91 15.72 -19.74
CA GLY A 299 15.40 15.42 -18.40
C GLY A 299 15.03 16.43 -17.33
N TRP A 300 14.34 17.54 -17.64
CA TRP A 300 13.99 18.59 -16.69
C TRP A 300 12.56 18.46 -16.19
N VAL A 301 12.38 18.60 -14.87
CA VAL A 301 11.05 18.55 -14.24
C VAL A 301 10.96 19.54 -13.09
N GLU A 302 9.82 20.24 -13.00
CA GLU A 302 9.44 21.02 -11.82
C GLU A 302 9.15 20.04 -10.68
N ILE A 303 9.93 20.09 -9.59
CA ILE A 303 9.87 19.07 -8.53
C ILE A 303 9.46 19.63 -7.17
N ALA A 304 9.70 20.93 -6.93
CA ALA A 304 9.39 21.59 -5.67
C ALA A 304 9.11 23.09 -5.89
N THR A 305 8.54 23.72 -4.87
CA THR A 305 8.35 25.17 -4.80
C THR A 305 8.73 25.62 -3.39
N PHE A 306 9.36 26.78 -3.28
CA PHE A 306 9.69 27.38 -2.00
C PHE A 306 9.47 28.90 -2.00
N GLY A 307 9.53 29.52 -0.82
CA GLY A 307 9.52 30.97 -0.65
C GLY A 307 9.78 31.36 0.79
N VAL A 308 9.79 32.66 1.08
CA VAL A 308 9.92 33.19 2.45
C VAL A 308 8.59 33.76 2.88
N TYR A 309 8.04 33.30 4.01
CA TYR A 309 6.73 33.73 4.48
C TYR A 309 6.65 35.25 4.67
N SER A 310 5.52 35.82 4.28
CA SER A 310 5.24 37.25 4.42
C SER A 310 5.19 37.64 5.90
N PRO A 311 5.88 38.71 6.33
CA PRO A 311 5.75 39.26 7.68
C PRO A 311 4.30 39.55 8.07
N THR A 312 3.45 39.91 7.10
CA THR A 312 2.00 40.10 7.35
C THR A 312 1.32 38.83 7.84
N ALA A 313 1.67 37.67 7.25
CA ALA A 313 1.11 36.39 7.67
C ALA A 313 1.76 35.89 8.96
N LEU A 314 3.05 36.13 9.16
CA LEU A 314 3.77 35.77 10.39
C LEU A 314 3.24 36.53 11.62
N ALA A 315 2.93 37.82 11.46
CA ALA A 315 2.40 38.67 12.52
C ALA A 315 1.01 38.22 13.03
N GLU A 316 0.18 37.57 12.19
CA GLU A 316 -1.12 37.00 12.62
C GLU A 316 -0.99 35.82 13.60
N TYR A 317 0.24 35.36 13.82
CA TYR A 317 0.66 34.25 14.66
C TYR A 317 1.79 34.63 15.63
N ASP A 318 2.07 35.93 15.80
CA ASP A 318 3.10 36.46 16.71
C ASP A 318 4.51 35.88 16.45
N ILE A 319 4.87 35.65 15.18
CA ILE A 319 6.20 35.16 14.78
C ILE A 319 7.06 36.34 14.29
N ASP A 320 8.11 36.66 15.04
CA ASP A 320 8.99 37.81 14.78
C ASP A 320 10.17 37.52 13.82
N TYR A 321 10.37 36.26 13.43
CA TYR A 321 11.50 35.83 12.61
C TYR A 321 11.08 35.49 11.18
N PRO A 322 11.93 35.76 10.16
CA PRO A 322 11.66 35.31 8.80
C PRO A 322 11.74 33.78 8.70
N VAL A 323 10.89 33.21 7.86
CA VAL A 323 10.74 31.76 7.71
C VAL A 323 10.80 31.39 6.23
N MET A 324 11.79 30.58 5.82
CA MET A 324 11.79 29.94 4.51
C MET A 324 10.97 28.65 4.61
N ASN A 325 10.11 28.42 3.62
CA ASN A 325 9.37 27.19 3.46
C ASN A 325 9.65 26.58 2.09
N LEU A 326 9.92 25.28 2.06
CA LEU A 326 9.99 24.47 0.84
C LEU A 326 8.95 23.36 0.90
N GLY A 327 8.29 23.10 -0.23
CA GLY A 327 7.36 22.00 -0.41
C GLY A 327 7.68 21.19 -1.67
N LEU A 328 7.76 19.87 -1.50
CA LEU A 328 7.93 18.90 -2.58
C LEU A 328 6.70 17.96 -2.63
N GLY A 329 6.17 17.71 -3.82
CA GLY A 329 5.11 16.73 -4.03
C GLY A 329 5.68 15.32 -4.10
N VAL A 330 5.34 14.45 -3.15
CA VAL A 330 5.97 13.13 -3.01
C VAL A 330 5.63 12.22 -4.18
N GLU A 331 4.38 12.25 -4.63
CA GLU A 331 3.89 11.44 -5.75
C GLU A 331 4.71 11.71 -7.02
N ARG A 332 5.02 12.98 -7.30
CA ARG A 332 5.82 13.35 -8.47
C ARG A 332 7.23 12.77 -8.38
N LEU A 333 7.87 12.86 -7.22
CA LEU A 333 9.19 12.26 -7.00
C LEU A 333 9.13 10.74 -7.15
N ALA A 334 8.13 10.09 -6.56
CA ALA A 334 7.93 8.65 -6.67
C ALA A 334 7.73 8.21 -8.13
N MET A 335 6.93 8.93 -8.92
CA MET A 335 6.77 8.65 -10.34
C MET A 335 8.10 8.66 -11.09
N ILE A 336 8.98 9.63 -10.78
CA ILE A 336 10.30 9.74 -11.41
C ILE A 336 11.24 8.62 -10.97
N LEU A 337 11.27 8.30 -9.68
CA LEU A 337 12.16 7.28 -9.13
C LEU A 337 11.81 5.86 -9.61
N PHE A 338 10.52 5.57 -9.73
CA PHE A 338 9.99 4.24 -10.05
C PHE A 338 9.47 4.10 -11.48
N GLY A 339 9.51 5.15 -12.30
CA GLY A 339 9.20 5.09 -13.73
C GLY A 339 7.71 5.01 -14.07
N TYR A 340 6.86 5.72 -13.32
CA TYR A 340 5.42 5.79 -13.58
C TYR A 340 5.05 7.06 -14.35
N ASP A 341 4.08 6.94 -15.26
CA ASP A 341 3.54 8.02 -16.09
C ASP A 341 2.19 8.56 -15.59
N ASP A 342 1.46 7.76 -14.80
CA ASP A 342 0.17 8.09 -14.19
C ASP A 342 0.22 7.89 -12.67
N VAL A 343 -0.08 8.94 -11.91
CA VAL A 343 -0.09 8.92 -10.45
C VAL A 343 -1.08 7.90 -9.87
N ARG A 344 -2.20 7.64 -10.56
CA ARG A 344 -3.22 6.69 -10.10
C ARG A 344 -2.72 5.25 -10.21
N LYS A 345 -1.94 4.95 -11.26
CA LYS A 345 -1.28 3.63 -11.41
C LYS A 345 -0.18 3.42 -10.37
N LEU A 346 0.53 4.49 -10.00
CA LEU A 346 1.55 4.44 -8.95
C LEU A 346 0.92 4.22 -7.57
N VAL A 347 -0.13 4.98 -7.21
CA VAL A 347 -0.69 5.02 -5.85
C VAL A 347 -1.75 3.94 -5.62
N TYR A 348 -2.48 3.56 -6.67
CA TYR A 348 -3.56 2.59 -6.60
C TYR A 348 -3.42 1.51 -7.70
N PRO A 349 -2.31 0.77 -7.74
CA PRO A 349 -2.04 -0.22 -8.80
C PRO A 349 -3.12 -1.32 -8.88
N GLN A 350 -3.79 -1.64 -7.78
CA GLN A 350 -4.88 -2.63 -7.75
C GLN A 350 -6.13 -2.20 -8.53
N PHE A 351 -6.32 -0.90 -8.78
CA PHE A 351 -7.47 -0.38 -9.51
C PHE A 351 -7.11 0.08 -10.93
N PHE A 352 -5.90 0.60 -11.13
CA PHE A 352 -5.49 1.24 -12.39
C PHE A 352 -4.28 0.58 -13.07
N GLY A 353 -3.55 -0.28 -12.34
CA GLY A 353 -2.38 -0.97 -12.85
C GLY A 353 -2.71 -2.34 -13.44
N ASP A 354 -1.77 -2.88 -14.22
CA ASP A 354 -1.83 -4.26 -14.65
C ASP A 354 -1.23 -5.14 -13.54
N VAL A 355 -2.05 -5.93 -12.85
CA VAL A 355 -1.54 -6.96 -11.95
C VAL A 355 -0.93 -8.07 -12.80
N LYS A 356 0.40 -8.15 -12.82
CA LYS A 356 1.15 -9.15 -13.59
C LYS A 356 1.93 -10.06 -12.67
N LEU A 357 1.82 -11.35 -12.92
CA LEU A 357 2.71 -12.35 -12.37
C LEU A 357 3.93 -12.48 -13.29
N SER A 358 5.10 -12.60 -12.70
CA SER A 358 6.30 -13.00 -13.42
C SER A 358 6.19 -14.45 -13.93
N ASP A 359 6.95 -14.78 -14.96
CA ASP A 359 7.03 -16.15 -15.49
C ASP A 359 7.41 -17.16 -14.39
N LEU A 360 8.27 -16.75 -13.44
CA LEU A 360 8.66 -17.57 -12.30
C LEU A 360 7.49 -17.84 -11.34
N GLU A 361 6.64 -16.84 -11.08
CA GLU A 361 5.47 -17.01 -10.22
C GLU A 361 4.42 -17.92 -10.87
N ILE A 362 4.21 -17.79 -12.17
CA ILE A 362 3.35 -18.70 -12.94
C ILE A 362 3.93 -20.11 -12.91
N ALA A 363 5.23 -20.28 -13.17
CA ALA A 363 5.90 -21.60 -13.10
C ALA A 363 5.81 -22.20 -11.70
N ARG A 364 5.95 -21.36 -10.67
CA ARG A 364 5.76 -21.74 -9.26
C ARG A 364 4.32 -22.09 -8.94
N ALA A 365 3.32 -21.71 -9.74
CA ALA A 365 1.91 -22.08 -9.53
C ALA A 365 1.53 -23.41 -10.18
N ILE A 366 2.28 -23.88 -11.19
CA ILE A 366 2.04 -25.18 -11.85
C ILE A 366 2.27 -26.32 -10.85
N ARG A 367 1.33 -27.27 -10.74
CA ARG A 367 1.38 -28.40 -9.77
C ARG A 367 1.15 -29.73 -10.47
N VAL A 368 1.78 -30.77 -9.95
CA VAL A 368 1.44 -32.16 -10.30
C VAL A 368 0.19 -32.54 -9.50
N LYS A 369 -0.90 -32.86 -10.21
CA LYS A 369 -2.21 -33.12 -9.61
C LYS A 369 -2.21 -34.41 -8.79
N GLU A 370 -1.79 -35.51 -9.40
CA GLU A 370 -1.75 -36.82 -8.76
C GLU A 370 -0.31 -37.17 -8.40
N VAL A 371 -0.05 -37.31 -7.10
CA VAL A 371 1.28 -37.61 -6.56
C VAL A 371 1.20 -38.85 -5.68
N PRO A 372 2.10 -39.84 -5.85
CA PRO A 372 2.15 -41.00 -4.97
C PRO A 372 2.31 -40.59 -3.50
N ARG A 373 1.49 -41.19 -2.61
CA ARG A 373 1.53 -40.88 -1.17
C ARG A 373 2.55 -41.71 -0.38
N SER A 374 3.13 -42.73 -1.00
CA SER A 374 4.08 -43.65 -0.36
C SER A 374 5.46 -43.56 -0.99
N ALA A 375 6.51 -43.80 -0.19
CA ALA A 375 7.89 -43.84 -0.69
C ALA A 375 8.07 -44.84 -1.84
N LYS A 376 7.50 -46.05 -1.71
CA LYS A 376 7.47 -47.06 -2.79
C LYS A 376 6.73 -46.56 -4.04
N GLY A 377 5.71 -45.73 -3.87
CA GLY A 377 5.01 -45.12 -4.99
C GLY A 377 5.89 -44.14 -5.79
N PHE A 378 6.76 -43.38 -5.11
CA PHE A 378 7.76 -42.53 -5.79
C PHE A 378 8.81 -43.36 -6.53
N GLU A 379 9.28 -44.45 -5.91
CA GLU A 379 10.21 -45.39 -6.53
C GLU A 379 9.61 -45.97 -7.82
N ILE A 380 8.35 -46.42 -7.78
CA ILE A 380 7.64 -46.93 -8.96
C ILE A 380 7.52 -45.86 -10.05
N ALA A 381 7.13 -44.63 -9.70
CA ALA A 381 7.00 -43.54 -10.67
C ALA A 381 8.34 -43.24 -11.37
N LYS A 382 9.45 -43.23 -10.63
CA LYS A 382 10.80 -43.08 -11.20
C LYS A 382 11.20 -44.25 -12.08
N SER A 383 10.90 -45.47 -11.67
CA SER A 383 11.18 -46.66 -12.47
C SER A 383 10.39 -46.68 -13.77
N ILE A 384 9.12 -46.24 -13.76
CA ILE A 384 8.31 -46.05 -14.96
C ILE A 384 9.00 -45.05 -15.90
N ALA A 385 9.34 -43.85 -15.40
CA ALA A 385 10.00 -42.81 -16.20
C ALA A 385 11.34 -43.29 -16.79
N SER A 386 12.21 -43.89 -15.98
CA SER A 386 13.50 -44.40 -16.44
C SER A 386 13.38 -45.53 -17.46
N THR A 387 12.38 -46.40 -17.31
CA THR A 387 12.12 -47.49 -18.27
C THR A 387 11.59 -46.95 -19.59
N ALA A 388 10.70 -45.95 -19.53
CA ALA A 388 10.18 -45.25 -20.70
C ALA A 388 11.30 -44.52 -21.45
N GLU A 389 12.15 -43.76 -20.77
CA GLU A 389 13.31 -43.06 -21.37
C GLU A 389 14.29 -44.01 -22.06
N LYS A 390 14.66 -45.12 -21.40
CA LYS A 390 15.62 -46.09 -21.93
C LYS A 390 15.12 -46.83 -23.17
N ASN A 391 13.82 -47.13 -23.23
CA ASN A 391 13.22 -47.98 -24.27
C ASN A 391 12.29 -47.21 -25.22
N ALA A 392 12.29 -45.87 -25.19
CA ALA A 392 11.35 -45.02 -25.90
C ALA A 392 11.19 -45.34 -27.40
N ASN A 393 12.26 -45.79 -28.04
CA ASN A 393 12.32 -46.10 -29.47
C ASN A 393 12.06 -47.57 -29.83
N ALA A 394 11.73 -48.44 -28.87
CA ALA A 394 11.44 -49.85 -29.15
C ALA A 394 10.22 -49.98 -30.07
N GLU A 395 10.32 -50.81 -31.10
CA GLU A 395 9.22 -51.09 -32.04
C GLU A 395 8.09 -51.83 -31.34
N SER A 396 6.86 -51.41 -31.58
CA SER A 396 5.66 -52.01 -30.99
C SER A 396 5.14 -53.21 -31.82
N PRO A 397 4.48 -54.20 -31.20
CA PRO A 397 4.14 -54.29 -29.77
C PRO A 397 5.34 -54.67 -28.88
N CYS A 398 5.49 -54.00 -27.74
CA CYS A 398 6.57 -54.27 -26.79
C CYS A 398 6.11 -54.07 -25.34
N SER A 399 6.76 -54.75 -24.39
CA SER A 399 6.46 -54.64 -22.95
C SER A 399 7.74 -54.80 -22.14
N PHE A 400 7.98 -53.84 -21.23
CA PHE A 400 9.19 -53.77 -20.41
C PHE A 400 8.81 -53.72 -18.93
N LEU A 401 9.43 -54.58 -18.11
CA LEU A 401 9.26 -54.56 -16.66
C LEU A 401 9.92 -53.30 -16.08
N ALA A 402 9.14 -52.41 -15.48
CA ALA A 402 9.62 -51.21 -14.82
C ALA A 402 9.91 -51.44 -13.34
N PHE A 403 9.04 -52.16 -12.63
CA PHE A 403 9.20 -52.41 -11.20
C PHE A 403 8.65 -53.78 -10.81
N GLU A 404 9.36 -54.48 -9.93
CA GLU A 404 8.88 -55.68 -9.26
C GLU A 404 9.20 -55.58 -7.76
N GLY A 405 8.18 -55.75 -6.92
CA GLY A 405 8.37 -55.65 -5.48
C GLY A 405 7.08 -55.86 -4.71
N GLU A 406 7.09 -55.49 -3.43
CA GLU A 406 5.93 -55.64 -2.55
C GLU A 406 5.44 -54.27 -2.07
N ILE A 407 4.13 -54.02 -2.11
CA ILE A 407 3.49 -52.80 -1.60
C ILE A 407 2.34 -53.22 -0.69
N TYR A 408 2.32 -52.71 0.56
CA TYR A 408 1.29 -53.03 1.55
C TYR A 408 1.00 -54.55 1.71
N GLY A 409 2.05 -55.39 1.73
CA GLY A 409 1.87 -56.84 1.89
C GLY A 409 1.55 -57.60 0.59
N ARG A 410 1.52 -56.92 -0.56
CA ARG A 410 1.12 -57.51 -1.85
C ARG A 410 2.23 -57.39 -2.88
N LYS A 411 2.54 -58.49 -3.57
CA LYS A 411 3.47 -58.48 -4.71
C LYS A 411 2.85 -57.69 -5.87
N VAL A 412 3.62 -56.76 -6.41
CA VAL A 412 3.23 -55.88 -7.52
C VAL A 412 4.32 -55.91 -8.57
N ARG A 413 3.91 -56.03 -9.83
CA ARG A 413 4.78 -55.84 -11.00
C ARG A 413 4.16 -54.76 -11.89
N VAL A 414 4.99 -53.84 -12.36
CA VAL A 414 4.59 -52.70 -13.19
C VAL A 414 5.35 -52.78 -14.49
N PHE A 415 4.64 -52.64 -15.60
CA PHE A 415 5.19 -52.69 -16.95
C PHE A 415 4.92 -51.37 -17.68
N VAL A 416 5.83 -51.00 -18.58
CA VAL A 416 5.61 -49.95 -19.60
C VAL A 416 5.51 -50.67 -20.92
N GLU A 417 4.39 -50.52 -21.61
CA GLU A 417 4.07 -51.28 -22.82
C GLU A 417 3.33 -50.46 -23.86
N GLU A 418 3.48 -50.86 -25.12
CA GLU A 418 2.70 -50.39 -26.26
C GLU A 418 2.11 -51.61 -26.97
N THR A 419 0.78 -51.63 -27.08
CA THR A 419 0.02 -52.77 -27.59
C THR A 419 -0.32 -52.63 -29.08
N GLU A 420 -0.37 -51.41 -29.61
CA GLU A 420 -0.68 -51.15 -31.01
C GLU A 420 0.54 -51.42 -31.89
N ALA A 421 0.37 -52.07 -33.04
CA ALA A 421 1.46 -52.34 -33.98
C ALA A 421 1.78 -51.11 -34.86
N ASN A 422 3.02 -51.06 -35.38
CA ASN A 422 3.53 -49.96 -36.23
C ASN A 422 3.71 -48.61 -35.52
N SER A 423 4.04 -48.64 -34.23
CA SER A 423 4.41 -47.47 -33.43
C SER A 423 5.72 -47.74 -32.66
N LYS A 424 6.07 -46.83 -31.74
CA LYS A 424 7.15 -46.96 -30.77
C LYS A 424 6.58 -47.02 -29.35
N LEU A 425 7.37 -47.48 -28.39
CA LEU A 425 6.98 -47.53 -26.97
C LEU A 425 6.47 -46.18 -26.42
N CYS A 426 7.08 -45.06 -26.83
CA CYS A 426 6.66 -43.72 -26.38
C CYS A 426 6.37 -42.82 -27.59
N GLY A 427 5.28 -42.07 -27.51
CA GLY A 427 4.91 -41.08 -28.53
C GLY A 427 5.92 -39.93 -28.63
N PRO A 428 5.97 -39.19 -29.75
CA PRO A 428 7.03 -38.22 -30.04
C PRO A 428 7.11 -37.03 -29.07
N ALA A 429 6.06 -36.78 -28.29
CA ALA A 429 5.98 -35.66 -27.34
C ALA A 429 6.20 -36.09 -25.87
N PHE A 430 6.59 -37.34 -25.60
CA PHE A 430 6.73 -37.86 -24.23
C PHE A 430 7.79 -37.10 -23.39
N ALA A 431 8.79 -36.53 -24.07
CA ALA A 431 9.90 -35.80 -23.48
C ALA A 431 9.67 -34.28 -23.46
N ASN A 432 8.47 -33.79 -23.80
CA ASN A 432 8.20 -32.35 -23.73
C ASN A 432 8.24 -31.85 -22.29
N GLU A 433 8.87 -30.70 -22.10
CA GLU A 433 8.89 -29.99 -20.82
C GLU A 433 7.86 -28.86 -20.78
N ILE A 434 7.32 -28.60 -19.58
CA ILE A 434 6.41 -27.49 -19.34
C ILE A 434 7.23 -26.24 -19.01
N LEU A 435 7.17 -25.24 -19.87
CA LEU A 435 7.87 -23.96 -19.71
C LEU A 435 6.89 -22.80 -19.59
N VAL A 436 7.32 -21.74 -18.91
CA VAL A 436 6.60 -20.47 -18.88
C VAL A 436 7.45 -19.40 -19.54
N HIS A 437 6.87 -18.71 -20.51
CA HIS A 437 7.54 -17.62 -21.20
C HIS A 437 6.54 -16.53 -21.61
N GLY A 438 6.84 -15.28 -21.27
CA GLY A 438 6.02 -14.13 -21.67
C GLY A 438 4.58 -14.22 -21.14
N GLY A 439 4.39 -14.77 -19.94
CA GLY A 439 3.09 -14.98 -19.32
C GLY A 439 2.29 -16.19 -19.84
N SER A 440 2.86 -16.98 -20.76
CA SER A 440 2.19 -18.15 -21.36
C SER A 440 2.84 -19.46 -20.94
N VAL A 441 2.06 -20.54 -20.89
CA VAL A 441 2.51 -21.90 -20.54
C VAL A 441 2.59 -22.75 -21.80
N TYR A 442 3.75 -23.35 -22.05
CA TYR A 442 4.04 -24.16 -23.23
C TYR A 442 4.47 -25.57 -22.84
N GLY A 443 4.22 -26.55 -23.73
CA GLY A 443 4.80 -27.89 -23.64
C GLY A 443 5.69 -28.14 -24.86
N VAL A 444 7.00 -27.99 -24.72
CA VAL A 444 7.95 -28.01 -25.84
C VAL A 444 8.99 -29.11 -25.67
N PRO A 445 9.47 -29.73 -26.76
CA PRO A 445 10.65 -30.59 -26.71
C PRO A 445 11.91 -29.75 -26.40
N GLU A 446 12.94 -30.39 -25.84
CA GLU A 446 14.27 -29.79 -25.63
C GLU A 446 14.91 -29.20 -26.90
#